data_AF-A0A2R6NW20-F1
#
_entry.id   AF-A0A2R6NW20-F1
#
_cell.length_a   1.000
_cell.length_b   1.000
_cell.length_c   1.000
_cell.angle_alpha   90.00
_cell.angle_beta   90.00
_cell.angle_gamma   90.00
#
_symmetry.space_group_name_H-M   'P 1'
#
loop_
_entity.id
_entity.type
_entity.pdbx_description
1 polymer ?
#
loop_
_entity_poly.entity_id
_entity_poly.type
_entity_poly.pdbx_seq_one_letter_code
_entity_poly.pdbx_strand_id
1 'polypeptide(L)'
;MDITTQHPAHETGPLEKRRKIADYPAQSQGTAESPVLHISSSVTATTPDVRVVLGSPRCAEDQVVQLVRLQSFDGSFPANTMLVQIVGNKALDEGRELGVDADLWATVLAMAYLQKYMAKQPELLEGLLEKAIEFVKQQGGADLADLLAKAQALVA
;
A
#
# COMPACT_ATOMS: atom_id res chain seq x y z
N MET A 1 27.17 -11.54 55.23
CA MET A 1 26.02 -11.93 54.37
C MET A 1 25.03 -10.80 54.52
N ASP A 2 25.25 -9.79 53.70
CA ASP A 2 24.72 -8.44 53.84
C ASP A 2 23.57 -8.29 52.86
N ILE A 3 22.41 -7.89 53.36
CA ILE A 3 21.22 -7.59 52.57
C ILE A 3 20.59 -6.27 53.02
N THR A 4 20.28 -5.43 52.03
CA THR A 4 19.22 -4.41 52.01
C THR A 4 19.42 -3.19 52.92
N THR A 5 19.22 -1.92 52.55
CA THR A 5 18.85 -1.18 51.33
C THR A 5 18.85 0.29 51.78
N GLN A 6 19.51 1.23 51.08
CA GLN A 6 19.05 2.63 51.08
C GLN A 6 19.72 3.53 50.02
N HIS A 7 18.87 3.96 49.06
CA HIS A 7 18.77 5.26 48.37
C HIS A 7 19.93 5.70 47.42
N PRO A 8 19.64 6.36 46.27
CA PRO A 8 19.01 7.69 46.29
C PRO A 8 18.12 8.14 45.09
N ALA A 9 17.33 9.18 45.41
CA ALA A 9 17.06 10.43 44.69
C ALA A 9 16.40 10.50 43.30
N HIS A 10 15.62 11.60 43.19
CA HIS A 10 14.96 12.25 42.05
C HIS A 10 13.59 11.70 41.64
N GLU A 11 12.60 12.51 41.32
CA GLU A 11 12.26 13.90 41.65
C GLU A 11 10.81 14.06 41.14
N THR A 12 10.03 14.90 41.85
CA THR A 12 8.91 15.71 41.35
C THR A 12 7.82 15.10 40.44
N GLY A 13 6.61 15.11 40.99
CA GLY A 13 5.35 14.85 40.31
C GLY A 13 4.89 15.93 39.31
N PRO A 14 3.60 15.87 38.90
CA PRO A 14 3.10 16.44 37.66
C PRO A 14 2.45 17.83 37.82
N LEU A 15 2.15 18.45 36.66
CA LEU A 15 1.24 19.58 36.36
C LEU A 15 1.88 20.91 35.87
N GLU A 16 1.44 21.25 34.65
CA GLU A 16 0.79 22.51 34.27
C GLU A 16 1.55 23.67 33.61
N LYS A 17 0.90 24.11 32.51
CA LYS A 17 0.76 25.48 32.01
C LYS A 17 2.01 26.18 31.49
N ARG A 18 2.11 26.22 30.16
CA ARG A 18 2.35 27.52 29.48
C ARG A 18 1.77 27.57 28.07
N ARG A 19 0.62 28.23 27.96
CA ARG A 19 0.18 28.91 26.75
C ARG A 19 1.24 29.95 26.38
N LYS A 20 1.69 29.97 25.13
CA LYS A 20 2.18 31.21 24.52
C LYS A 20 1.78 31.24 23.04
N ILE A 21 0.76 32.06 22.82
CA ILE A 21 0.25 32.51 21.52
C ILE A 21 1.36 33.35 20.89
N ALA A 22 1.79 32.97 19.68
CA ALA A 22 2.63 33.80 18.85
C ALA A 22 1.73 34.56 17.88
N ASP A 23 1.76 35.87 18.11
CA ASP A 23 1.23 37.00 17.38
C ASP A 23 1.54 36.93 15.88
N TYR A 24 0.51 36.92 15.03
CA TYR A 24 0.62 37.24 13.61
C TYR A 24 -0.18 38.54 13.37
N PRO A 25 0.45 39.61 12.85
CA PRO A 25 -0.28 40.81 12.51
C PRO A 25 -1.08 40.61 11.21
N ALA A 26 -2.33 41.07 11.24
CA ALA A 26 -3.21 41.23 10.11
C ALA A 26 -2.90 42.53 9.32
N GLN A 27 -3.57 42.66 8.16
CA GLN A 27 -3.75 43.83 7.26
C GLN A 27 -2.70 43.99 6.13
N SER A 28 -3.04 44.20 4.85
CA SER A 28 -4.25 44.82 4.27
C SER A 28 -4.53 44.38 2.81
N GLN A 29 -5.78 44.62 2.40
CA GLN A 29 -6.37 44.55 1.06
C GLN A 29 -5.65 45.39 -0.01
N GLY A 30 -5.84 45.03 -1.29
CA GLY A 30 -5.59 45.92 -2.42
C GLY A 30 -5.79 45.28 -3.80
N THR A 31 -6.99 45.47 -4.35
CA THR A 31 -7.29 45.87 -5.75
C THR A 31 -6.80 45.05 -6.95
N ALA A 32 -7.76 44.81 -7.85
CA ALA A 32 -7.62 44.29 -9.20
C ALA A 32 -6.52 44.98 -10.01
N GLU A 33 -5.89 44.24 -10.92
CA GLU A 33 -5.74 44.62 -12.34
C GLU A 33 -5.21 43.45 -13.18
N SER A 34 -5.88 43.22 -14.31
CA SER A 34 -5.48 42.30 -15.35
C SER A 34 -4.27 42.84 -16.11
N PRO A 35 -3.35 41.98 -16.55
CA PRO A 35 -2.90 42.10 -17.93
C PRO A 35 -3.12 40.81 -18.70
N VAL A 36 -3.94 40.92 -19.74
CA VAL A 36 -3.99 40.00 -20.87
C VAL A 36 -2.61 39.97 -21.52
N LEU A 37 -1.96 38.81 -21.50
CA LEU A 37 -0.92 38.48 -22.46
C LEU A 37 -1.41 37.30 -23.30
N HIS A 38 -1.92 37.66 -24.48
CA HIS A 38 -2.03 36.78 -25.62
C HIS A 38 -0.65 36.18 -25.91
N ILE A 39 -0.52 34.87 -25.73
CA ILE A 39 0.44 34.08 -26.49
C ILE A 39 -0.33 32.91 -27.07
N SER A 40 -0.90 33.15 -28.25
CA SER A 40 -1.18 32.06 -29.19
C SER A 40 0.15 31.39 -29.50
N SER A 41 0.31 30.18 -29.01
CA SER A 41 1.20 29.19 -29.62
C SER A 41 0.40 27.91 -29.70
N SER A 42 -0.13 27.68 -30.89
CA SER A 42 -0.81 26.45 -31.28
C SER A 42 0.14 25.28 -31.10
N VAL A 43 -0.12 24.45 -30.10
CA VAL A 43 0.29 23.05 -30.10
C VAL A 43 -0.96 22.26 -29.76
N THR A 44 -1.63 21.76 -30.80
CA THR A 44 -2.52 20.60 -30.67
C THR A 44 -1.65 19.38 -30.34
N ALA A 45 -1.24 19.27 -29.08
CA ALA A 45 -0.92 17.98 -28.52
C ALA A 45 -2.25 17.41 -28.05
N THR A 46 -2.86 16.58 -28.90
CA THR A 46 -3.77 15.54 -28.44
C THR A 46 -2.96 14.64 -27.52
N THR A 47 -2.79 15.06 -26.27
CA THR A 47 -2.57 14.11 -25.19
C THR A 47 -3.89 13.35 -25.10
N PRO A 48 -3.93 12.04 -25.42
CA PRO A 48 -4.98 11.24 -24.83
C PRO A 48 -4.80 11.40 -23.32
N ASP A 49 -5.70 12.20 -22.74
CA ASP A 49 -6.06 12.13 -21.34
C ASP A 49 -6.51 10.69 -21.12
N VAL A 50 -5.55 9.81 -20.85
CA VAL A 50 -5.83 8.52 -20.26
C VAL A 50 -6.14 8.83 -18.81
N ARG A 51 -7.30 9.47 -18.59
CA ARG A 51 -8.09 9.22 -17.40
C ARG A 51 -8.30 7.72 -17.39
N VAL A 52 -7.47 7.03 -16.62
CA VAL A 52 -7.75 5.68 -16.17
C VAL A 52 -8.95 5.81 -15.25
N VAL A 53 -10.13 5.95 -15.86
CA VAL A 53 -11.37 5.49 -15.25
C VAL A 53 -11.07 4.03 -14.93
N LEU A 54 -11.04 3.71 -13.64
CA LEU A 54 -11.03 2.34 -13.13
C LEU A 54 -12.32 1.66 -13.60
N GLY A 55 -12.41 1.39 -14.90
CA GLY A 55 -13.39 0.52 -15.49
C GLY A 55 -13.07 -0.89 -15.05
N SER A 56 -14.11 -1.70 -14.88
CA SER A 56 -13.99 -3.12 -14.62
C SER A 56 -12.96 -3.72 -15.58
N PRO A 57 -11.93 -4.44 -15.08
CA PRO A 57 -10.85 -4.93 -15.91
C PRO A 57 -11.42 -5.81 -17.02
N ARG A 58 -11.06 -5.50 -18.27
CA ARG A 58 -11.69 -6.12 -19.45
C ARG A 58 -10.95 -7.38 -19.89
N CYS A 59 -9.67 -7.47 -19.56
CA CYS A 59 -8.80 -8.61 -19.85
C CYS A 59 -7.86 -8.90 -18.67
N ALA A 60 -7.18 -10.06 -18.69
CA ALA A 60 -6.28 -10.49 -17.63
C ALA A 60 -5.08 -9.54 -17.44
N GLU A 61 -4.61 -8.90 -18.52
CA GLU A 61 -3.52 -7.93 -18.47
C GLU A 61 -3.91 -6.68 -17.67
N ASP A 62 -5.15 -6.22 -17.81
CA ASP A 62 -5.68 -5.10 -17.01
C ASP A 62 -5.75 -5.46 -15.52
N GLN A 63 -6.13 -6.71 -15.21
CA GLN A 63 -6.18 -7.21 -13.82
C GLN A 63 -4.80 -7.26 -13.20
N VAL A 64 -3.79 -7.73 -13.94
CA VAL A 64 -2.39 -7.72 -13.50
C VAL A 64 -1.91 -6.29 -13.22
N VAL A 65 -2.17 -5.34 -14.13
CA VAL A 65 -1.80 -3.94 -13.93
C VAL A 65 -2.50 -3.34 -12.70
N GLN A 66 -3.78 -3.63 -12.51
CA GLN A 66 -4.52 -3.20 -11.33
C GLN A 66 -3.95 -3.81 -10.05
N LEU A 67 -3.62 -5.11 -10.07
CA LEU A 67 -3.05 -5.81 -8.93
C LEU A 67 -1.71 -5.18 -8.53
N VAL A 68 -0.79 -4.97 -9.47
CA VAL A 68 0.51 -4.33 -9.21
C VAL A 68 0.34 -2.94 -8.60
N ARG A 69 -0.68 -2.18 -9.01
CA ARG A 69 -0.97 -0.85 -8.42
C ARG A 69 -1.46 -0.91 -6.98
N LEU A 70 -1.93 -2.05 -6.50
CA LEU A 70 -2.33 -2.25 -5.11
C LEU A 70 -1.16 -2.58 -4.20
N GLN A 71 0.02 -2.89 -4.75
CA GLN A 71 1.19 -3.22 -3.94
C GLN A 71 1.64 -2.01 -3.14
N SER A 72 1.71 -2.19 -1.83
CA SER A 72 2.28 -1.22 -0.90
C SER A 72 3.81 -1.15 -1.05
N PHE A 73 4.41 -0.07 -0.56
CA PHE A 73 5.86 0.14 -0.65
C PHE A 73 6.68 -0.96 0.05
N ASP A 74 6.14 -1.54 1.12
CA ASP A 74 6.75 -2.68 1.83
C ASP A 74 6.59 -4.01 1.08
N GLY A 75 5.82 -4.04 -0.01
CA GLY A 75 5.55 -5.22 -0.83
C GLY A 75 4.26 -5.95 -0.48
N SER A 76 3.55 -5.52 0.56
CA SER A 76 2.27 -6.11 0.96
C SER A 76 1.15 -5.76 -0.02
N PHE A 77 0.11 -6.60 -0.07
CA PHE A 77 -1.13 -6.30 -0.76
C PHE A 77 -2.26 -6.23 0.27
N PRO A 78 -3.00 -5.11 0.34
CA PRO A 78 -4.09 -4.99 1.29
C PRO A 78 -5.26 -5.89 0.88
N ALA A 79 -5.90 -6.52 1.87
CA ALA A 79 -7.12 -7.31 1.68
C ALA A 79 -8.35 -6.42 1.37
N ASN A 80 -8.32 -5.70 0.25
CA ASN A 80 -9.36 -4.76 -0.15
C ASN A 80 -10.31 -5.34 -1.22
N THR A 81 -11.40 -4.61 -1.48
CA THR A 81 -12.41 -5.01 -2.47
C THR A 81 -11.84 -5.18 -3.88
N MET A 82 -10.79 -4.44 -4.23
CA MET A 82 -10.16 -4.51 -5.55
C MET A 82 -9.39 -5.82 -5.74
N LEU A 83 -8.63 -6.24 -4.72
CA LEU A 83 -7.96 -7.54 -4.72
C LEU A 83 -8.99 -8.68 -4.76
N VAL A 84 -10.07 -8.57 -3.98
CA VAL A 84 -11.21 -9.51 -4.01
C VAL A 84 -11.84 -9.63 -5.41
N GLN A 85 -11.94 -8.53 -6.16
CA GLN A 85 -12.47 -8.56 -7.52
C GLN A 85 -11.54 -9.29 -8.50
N ILE A 86 -10.24 -9.31 -8.23
CA ILE A 86 -9.22 -9.93 -9.08
C ILE A 86 -9.05 -11.43 -8.72
N VAL A 87 -8.88 -11.76 -7.43
CA VAL A 87 -8.61 -13.14 -6.99
C VAL A 87 -9.87 -13.92 -6.60
N GLY A 88 -10.99 -13.23 -6.37
CA GLY A 88 -12.26 -13.79 -5.94
C GLY A 88 -12.44 -13.87 -4.42
N ASN A 89 -13.69 -13.70 -3.95
CA ASN A 89 -14.03 -13.75 -2.52
C ASN A 89 -13.66 -15.09 -1.86
N LYS A 90 -13.93 -16.22 -2.55
CA LYS A 90 -13.65 -17.56 -2.01
C LYS A 90 -12.16 -17.73 -1.67
N ALA A 91 -11.26 -17.17 -2.48
CA ALA A 91 -9.85 -17.28 -2.23
C ALA A 91 -9.42 -16.52 -0.96
N LEU A 92 -10.01 -15.35 -0.69
CA LEU A 92 -9.73 -14.62 0.57
C LEU A 92 -10.29 -15.32 1.81
N ASP A 93 -11.49 -15.90 1.73
CA ASP A 93 -12.12 -16.57 2.88
C ASP A 93 -11.26 -17.74 3.41
N GLU A 94 -10.55 -18.45 2.54
CA GLU A 94 -9.63 -19.54 2.93
C GLU A 94 -8.50 -19.06 3.86
N GLY A 95 -8.00 -17.85 3.67
CA GLY A 95 -6.96 -17.29 4.57
C GLY A 95 -7.46 -17.08 5.98
N ARG A 96 -8.73 -16.70 6.11
CA ARG A 96 -9.40 -16.57 7.41
C ARG A 96 -9.58 -17.93 8.08
N GLU A 97 -9.90 -18.98 7.32
CA GLU A 97 -10.01 -20.34 7.86
C GLU A 97 -8.66 -20.90 8.32
N LEU A 98 -7.57 -20.52 7.65
CA LEU A 98 -6.21 -20.89 8.03
C LEU A 98 -5.66 -20.08 9.22
N GLY A 99 -6.38 -19.04 9.68
CA GLY A 99 -5.92 -18.16 10.76
C GLY A 99 -4.72 -17.31 10.37
N VAL A 100 -4.50 -17.09 9.08
CA VAL A 100 -3.40 -16.26 8.55
C VAL A 100 -3.82 -14.80 8.59
N ASP A 101 -2.86 -13.91 8.83
CA ASP A 101 -3.10 -12.47 8.72
C ASP A 101 -3.68 -12.09 7.35
N ALA A 102 -4.63 -11.16 7.32
CA ALA A 102 -5.38 -10.84 6.12
C ALA A 102 -4.50 -10.25 5.02
N ASP A 103 -3.57 -9.36 5.38
CA ASP A 103 -2.66 -8.73 4.42
C ASP A 103 -1.56 -9.70 4.00
N LEU A 104 -1.10 -10.57 4.90
CA LEU A 104 -0.21 -11.69 4.56
C LEU A 104 -0.85 -12.63 3.53
N TRP A 105 -2.09 -13.06 3.76
CA TRP A 105 -2.79 -13.95 2.84
C TRP A 105 -3.11 -13.28 1.50
N ALA A 106 -3.57 -12.02 1.53
CA ALA A 106 -3.81 -11.24 0.32
C ALA A 106 -2.52 -11.05 -0.50
N THR A 107 -1.39 -10.85 0.16
CA THR A 107 -0.06 -10.80 -0.48
C THR A 107 0.25 -12.11 -1.19
N VAL A 108 0.10 -13.25 -0.51
CA VAL A 108 0.39 -14.56 -1.12
C VAL A 108 -0.53 -14.88 -2.29
N LEU A 109 -1.81 -14.51 -2.21
CA LEU A 109 -2.76 -14.64 -3.33
C LEU A 109 -2.38 -13.76 -4.51
N ALA A 110 -1.97 -12.52 -4.26
CA ALA A 110 -1.47 -11.64 -5.32
C ALA A 110 -0.23 -12.24 -5.98
N MET A 111 0.72 -12.79 -5.20
CA MET A 111 1.90 -13.48 -5.72
C MET A 111 1.52 -14.66 -6.62
N ALA A 112 0.60 -15.52 -6.18
CA ALA A 112 0.12 -16.66 -6.96
C ALA A 112 -0.56 -16.22 -8.28
N TYR A 113 -1.35 -15.15 -8.23
CA TYR A 113 -1.99 -14.56 -9.41
C TYR A 113 -0.97 -14.03 -10.40
N LEU A 114 -0.01 -13.23 -9.93
CA LEU A 114 1.06 -12.70 -10.79
C LEU A 114 1.89 -13.81 -11.43
N GLN A 115 2.23 -14.87 -10.67
CA GLN A 115 2.97 -16.02 -11.21
C GLN A 115 2.21 -16.73 -12.33
N LYS A 116 0.89 -16.87 -12.19
CA LYS A 116 0.05 -17.54 -13.19
C LYS A 116 -0.05 -16.74 -14.49
N TYR A 117 -0.31 -15.44 -14.40
CA TYR A 117 -0.58 -14.60 -15.57
C TYR A 117 0.67 -13.98 -16.21
N MET A 118 1.78 -13.86 -15.47
CA MET A 118 3.04 -13.32 -15.96
C MET A 118 4.15 -14.38 -16.12
N ALA A 119 3.82 -15.67 -16.14
CA ALA A 119 4.79 -16.76 -16.31
C ALA A 119 5.68 -16.62 -17.57
N LYS A 120 5.20 -15.92 -18.61
CA LYS A 120 5.94 -15.65 -19.85
C LYS A 120 7.00 -14.54 -19.71
N GLN A 121 7.00 -13.81 -18.60
CA GLN A 121 7.87 -12.66 -18.33
C GLN A 121 8.53 -12.79 -16.94
N PRO A 122 9.44 -13.76 -16.76
CA PRO A 122 10.00 -14.09 -15.45
C PRO A 122 10.83 -12.95 -14.84
N GLU A 123 11.56 -12.18 -15.65
CA GLU A 123 12.38 -11.05 -15.17
C GLU A 123 11.51 -9.93 -14.57
N LEU A 124 10.39 -9.60 -15.22
CA LEU A 124 9.44 -8.61 -14.72
C LEU A 124 8.73 -9.13 -13.46
N LEU A 125 8.35 -10.41 -13.47
CA LEU A 125 7.71 -11.05 -12.34
C LEU A 125 8.62 -11.05 -11.10
N GLU A 126 9.90 -11.37 -11.25
CA GLU A 126 10.88 -11.35 -10.16
C GLU A 126 10.94 -9.97 -9.50
N GLY A 127 11.05 -8.89 -10.29
CA GLY A 127 11.07 -7.53 -9.78
C GLY A 127 9.77 -7.11 -9.07
N LEU A 128 8.61 -7.56 -9.56
CA LEU A 128 7.32 -7.30 -8.91
C LEU A 128 7.15 -8.06 -7.58
N LEU A 129 7.68 -9.27 -7.51
CA LEU A 129 7.54 -10.13 -6.34
C LEU A 129 8.63 -9.92 -5.28
N GLU A 130 9.76 -9.29 -5.60
CA GLU A 130 10.89 -9.11 -4.69
C GLU A 130 10.44 -8.55 -3.33
N LYS A 131 9.74 -7.42 -3.33
CA LYS A 131 9.22 -6.80 -2.10
C LYS A 131 8.17 -7.65 -1.40
N ALA A 132 7.28 -8.30 -2.15
CA ALA A 132 6.24 -9.16 -1.59
C ALA A 132 6.84 -10.39 -0.87
N ILE A 133 7.86 -11.01 -1.46
CA ILE A 133 8.60 -12.11 -0.86
C ILE A 133 9.31 -11.65 0.42
N GLU A 134 9.91 -10.46 0.39
CA GLU A 134 10.54 -9.86 1.57
C GLU A 134 9.54 -9.64 2.71
N PHE A 135 8.37 -9.08 2.42
CA PHE A 135 7.28 -8.89 3.39
C PHE A 135 6.85 -10.21 4.04
N VAL A 136 6.58 -11.25 3.25
CA VAL A 136 6.17 -12.56 3.79
C VAL A 136 7.25 -13.17 4.67
N LYS A 137 8.53 -13.08 4.26
CA LYS A 137 9.66 -13.60 5.05
C LYS A 137 9.80 -12.88 6.40
N GLN A 138 9.48 -11.59 6.47
CA GLN A 138 9.56 -10.82 7.72
C GLN A 138 8.48 -11.22 8.73
N GLN A 139 7.35 -11.81 8.30
CA GLN A 139 6.26 -12.22 9.20
C GLN A 139 6.58 -13.46 10.05
N GLY A 140 7.69 -14.16 9.80
CA GLY A 140 8.32 -15.10 10.75
C GLY A 140 7.50 -16.31 11.21
N GLY A 141 6.31 -16.57 10.65
CA GLY A 141 5.37 -17.55 11.20
C GLY A 141 4.76 -18.55 10.22
N ALA A 142 4.88 -18.35 8.91
CA ALA A 142 4.28 -19.24 7.91
C ALA A 142 5.29 -19.62 6.82
N ASP A 143 5.27 -20.90 6.43
CA ASP A 143 6.07 -21.36 5.30
C ASP A 143 5.48 -20.77 4.01
N LEU A 144 6.26 -19.88 3.38
CA LEU A 144 5.85 -19.20 2.16
C LEU A 144 5.52 -20.21 1.05
N ALA A 145 6.25 -21.32 0.95
CA ALA A 145 6.01 -22.30 -0.10
C ALA A 145 4.66 -23.00 0.11
N ASP A 146 4.32 -23.35 1.36
CA ASP A 146 3.03 -23.97 1.69
C ASP A 146 1.85 -23.01 1.45
N LEU A 147 1.98 -21.74 1.88
CA LEU A 147 0.93 -20.74 1.64
C LEU A 147 0.76 -20.46 0.14
N LEU A 148 1.86 -20.36 -0.59
CA LEU A 148 1.83 -20.09 -2.02
C LEU A 148 1.22 -21.26 -2.79
N ALA A 149 1.54 -22.51 -2.43
CA ALA A 149 0.93 -23.68 -3.03
C ALA A 149 -0.59 -23.72 -2.83
N LYS A 150 -1.06 -23.36 -1.62
CA LYS A 150 -2.50 -23.22 -1.33
C LYS A 150 -3.13 -22.11 -2.16
N ALA A 151 -2.50 -20.94 -2.22
CA ALA A 151 -2.99 -19.81 -3.00
C ALA A 151 -3.08 -20.13 -4.51
N GLN A 152 -2.08 -20.82 -5.08
CA GLN A 152 -2.10 -21.25 -6.48
C GLN A 152 -3.26 -22.18 -6.81
N ALA A 153 -3.70 -23.02 -5.86
CA ALA A 153 -4.85 -23.90 -6.04
C ALA A 153 -6.19 -23.13 -6.06
N LEU A 154 -6.22 -21.90 -5.53
CA LEU A 154 -7.42 -21.07 -5.40
C LEU A 154 -7.54 -20.01 -6.50
N VAL A 155 -6.42 -19.62 -7.11
CA VAL A 155 -6.42 -18.65 -8.20
C VAL A 155 -6.93 -19.29 -9.50
N ALA A 156 -8.09 -18.81 -9.97
CA ALA A 156 -8.81 -19.26 -11.16
C ALA A 156 -8.06 -18.98 -12.47
#